data_AF-A0A971LED2-F1
#
_entry.id   AF-A0A971LED2-F1
#
_cell.length_a   1.000
_cell.length_b   1.000
_cell.length_c   1.000
_cell.angle_alpha   90.00
_cell.angle_beta   90.00
_cell.angle_gamma   90.00
#
_symmetry.space_group_name_H-M   'P 1'
#
loop_
_entity.id
_entity.type
_entity.pdbx_description
1 polymer ?
#
loop_
_entity_poly.entity_id
_entity_poly.type
_entity_poly.pdbx_seq_one_letter_code
_entity_poly.pdbx_strand_id
1 'polypeptide(L)'
;MDEQSNLIIDIREKPGIGKGVILSFQHVFAMFGATVLVPFLTGLPLNTALLASGIGTLIYIICTGARVPVYLGSSFAYIAAIGTALGASPSDADFAEKANFAAAATGLMCIGLVYLVVSLIIKLVGKEWLSKLLPPIVVGPMIAVIGLGLAGTAADMAGLNQVDSMNPQTIIIALIAMLSTALIAVHAKGFFKIVPIISGIGIG
;
A
#
# COMPACT_ATOMS: atom_id res chain seq x y z
N MET A 1 -14.12 18.16 22.53
CA MET A 1 -13.11 17.24 23.09
C MET A 1 -11.99 17.20 22.09
N ASP A 2 -11.07 18.14 22.23
CA ASP A 2 -9.89 18.25 21.39
C ASP A 2 -8.92 17.16 21.83
N GLU A 3 -8.90 16.04 21.11
CA GLU A 3 -7.76 15.13 21.16
C GLU A 3 -6.54 15.92 20.70
N GLN A 4 -5.65 16.25 21.64
CA GLN A 4 -4.31 16.74 21.34
C GLN A 4 -3.57 15.64 20.59
N SER A 5 -3.75 15.65 19.27
CA SER A 5 -2.99 14.81 18.36
C SER A 5 -1.54 15.28 18.43
N ASN A 6 -0.68 14.40 18.97
CA ASN A 6 0.76 14.62 19.18
C ASN A 6 1.51 14.64 17.81
N LEU A 7 0.99 15.37 16.84
CA LEU A 7 1.53 15.49 15.49
C LEU A 7 2.63 16.55 15.48
N ILE A 8 3.78 16.16 14.94
CA ILE A 8 4.94 17.05 14.77
C ILE A 8 4.62 18.14 13.72
N ILE A 9 3.67 17.89 12.82
CA ILE A 9 3.16 18.81 11.79
C ILE A 9 1.64 18.58 11.66
N ASP A 10 0.83 19.62 11.81
CA ASP A 10 -0.64 19.51 11.74
C ASP A 10 -1.17 19.40 10.29
N ILE A 11 -2.38 18.88 10.11
CA ILE A 11 -3.02 18.61 8.80
C ILE A 11 -3.12 19.88 7.94
N ARG A 12 -3.28 21.04 8.56
CA ARG A 12 -3.38 22.34 7.88
C ARG A 12 -2.06 23.10 7.80
N GLU A 13 -1.02 22.60 8.47
CA GLU A 13 0.27 23.25 8.52
C GLU A 13 1.03 22.98 7.21
N LYS A 14 1.45 24.04 6.53
CA LYS A 14 2.26 23.92 5.30
C LYS A 14 3.73 23.95 5.71
N PRO A 15 4.46 22.82 5.68
CA PRO A 15 5.89 22.85 5.90
C PRO A 15 6.56 23.74 4.83
N GLY A 16 7.67 24.38 5.19
CA GLY A 16 8.47 25.16 4.23
C GLY A 16 8.78 24.32 2.98
N ILE A 17 8.77 24.96 1.80
CA ILE A 17 8.78 24.30 0.48
C ILE A 17 9.82 23.17 0.38
N GLY A 18 11.05 23.40 0.85
CA GLY A 18 12.10 22.37 0.86
C GLY A 18 11.79 21.15 1.73
N LYS A 19 11.25 21.35 2.94
CA LYS A 19 10.81 20.24 3.80
C LYS A 19 9.60 19.53 3.19
N GLY A 20 8.63 20.28 2.67
CA GLY A 20 7.43 19.72 2.05
C GLY A 20 7.73 18.78 0.88
N VAL A 21 8.69 19.15 0.04
CA VAL A 21 9.15 18.28 -1.07
C VAL A 21 9.75 16.98 -0.54
N ILE A 22 10.65 17.04 0.45
CA ILE A 22 11.29 15.82 0.97
C ILE A 22 10.28 14.90 1.67
N LEU A 23 9.36 15.45 2.47
CA LEU A 23 8.28 14.65 3.08
C LEU A 23 7.36 14.04 2.02
N SER A 24 7.09 14.74 0.92
CA SER A 24 6.28 14.20 -0.18
C SER A 24 6.98 13.03 -0.86
N PHE A 25 8.28 13.16 -1.17
CA PHE A 25 9.08 12.06 -1.71
C PHE A 25 9.09 10.86 -0.78
N GLN A 26 9.19 11.09 0.52
CA GLN A 26 9.10 10.01 1.49
C GLN A 26 7.76 9.28 1.43
N HIS A 27 6.66 10.03 1.36
CA HIS A 27 5.35 9.42 1.27
C HIS A 27 5.21 8.55 0.02
N VAL A 28 5.75 9.04 -1.11
CA VAL A 28 5.80 8.28 -2.37
C VAL A 28 6.62 7.00 -2.19
N PHE A 29 7.86 7.06 -1.72
CA PHE A 29 8.70 5.86 -1.55
C PHE A 29 8.15 4.88 -0.51
N ALA A 30 7.53 5.38 0.56
CA ALA A 30 6.89 4.55 1.57
C ALA A 30 5.73 3.73 1.00
N MET A 31 4.91 4.34 0.13
CA MET A 31 3.75 3.69 -0.48
C MET A 31 4.07 2.98 -1.80
N PHE A 32 5.20 3.29 -2.42
CA PHE A 32 5.62 2.75 -3.72
C PHE A 32 5.69 1.23 -3.71
N GLY A 33 6.38 0.66 -2.70
CA GLY A 33 6.55 -0.79 -2.59
C GLY A 33 5.22 -1.53 -2.62
N ALA A 34 4.26 -1.12 -1.79
CA ALA A 34 2.93 -1.73 -1.76
C ALA A 34 2.12 -1.50 -3.04
N THR A 35 2.20 -0.29 -3.61
CA THR A 35 1.41 0.08 -4.78
C THR A 35 1.89 -0.62 -6.05
N VAL A 36 3.19 -0.89 -6.16
CA VAL A 36 3.80 -1.62 -7.29
C VAL A 36 3.72 -3.13 -7.11
N LEU A 37 3.71 -3.64 -5.88
CA LEU A 37 3.72 -5.08 -5.63
C LEU A 37 2.48 -5.79 -6.20
N VAL A 38 1.28 -5.24 -6.02
CA VAL A 38 0.04 -5.86 -6.57
C VAL A 38 0.06 -5.97 -8.09
N PRO A 39 0.25 -4.88 -8.87
CA PRO A 39 0.30 -5.00 -10.32
C PRO A 39 1.46 -5.85 -10.79
N PHE A 40 2.61 -5.85 -10.09
CA PHE A 40 3.72 -6.74 -10.37
C PHE A 40 3.33 -8.23 -10.22
N LEU A 41 2.72 -8.60 -9.09
CA LEU A 41 2.30 -9.98 -8.82
C LEU A 41 1.12 -10.45 -9.67
N THR A 42 0.33 -9.53 -10.21
CA THR A 42 -0.84 -9.85 -11.04
C THR A 42 -0.60 -9.63 -12.53
N GLY A 43 0.55 -9.09 -12.92
CA GLY A 43 0.88 -8.77 -14.32
C GLY A 43 0.08 -7.59 -14.90
N LEU A 44 -0.58 -6.79 -14.04
CA LEU A 44 -1.24 -5.56 -14.46
C LEU A 44 -0.20 -4.46 -14.77
N PRO A 45 -0.52 -3.49 -15.65
CA PRO A 45 0.40 -2.41 -15.98
C PRO A 45 0.69 -1.52 -14.76
N LEU A 46 1.95 -1.55 -14.30
CA LEU A 46 2.44 -0.76 -13.15
C LEU A 46 2.18 0.74 -13.31
N ASN A 47 2.41 1.27 -14.53
CA ASN A 47 2.25 2.69 -14.83
C ASN A 47 0.80 3.15 -14.63
N THR A 48 -0.17 2.32 -15.04
CA THR A 48 -1.59 2.62 -14.88
C THR A 48 -2.00 2.56 -13.40
N ALA A 49 -1.48 1.59 -12.65
CA ALA A 49 -1.74 1.48 -11.21
C ALA A 49 -1.20 2.69 -10.43
N LEU A 50 0.03 3.13 -10.72
CA LEU A 50 0.63 4.32 -10.10
C LEU A 50 -0.14 5.60 -10.46
N LEU A 51 -0.51 5.75 -11.74
CA LEU A 51 -1.29 6.90 -12.20
C LEU A 51 -2.67 6.94 -11.53
N ALA A 52 -3.38 5.80 -11.51
CA ALA A 52 -4.71 5.70 -10.91
C ALA A 52 -4.68 5.92 -9.38
N SER A 53 -3.65 5.44 -8.70
CA SER A 53 -3.41 5.68 -7.27
C SER A 53 -3.19 7.18 -6.97
N GLY A 54 -2.37 7.86 -7.78
CA GLY A 54 -2.13 9.30 -7.66
C GLY A 54 -3.40 10.12 -7.91
N ILE A 55 -4.10 9.86 -9.01
CA ILE A 55 -5.37 10.53 -9.34
C ILE A 55 -6.43 10.24 -8.28
N GLY A 56 -6.58 8.99 -7.86
CA GLY A 56 -7.53 8.58 -6.83
C GLY A 56 -7.26 9.29 -5.50
N THR A 57 -6.00 9.42 -5.11
CA THR A 57 -5.60 10.16 -3.90
C THR A 57 -5.97 11.65 -3.99
N LEU A 58 -5.75 12.29 -5.15
CA LEU A 58 -6.18 13.66 -5.38
C LEU A 58 -7.71 13.82 -5.28
N ILE A 59 -8.46 12.93 -5.93
CA ILE A 59 -9.93 12.92 -5.84
C ILE A 59 -10.37 12.76 -4.39
N TYR A 60 -9.75 11.84 -3.65
CA TYR A 60 -10.06 11.62 -2.23
C TYR A 60 -9.82 12.86 -1.37
N ILE A 61 -8.68 13.55 -1.56
CA ILE A 61 -8.37 14.80 -0.84
C ILE A 61 -9.41 15.87 -1.14
N ILE A 62 -9.83 16.01 -2.39
CA ILE A 62 -10.85 16.98 -2.81
C ILE A 62 -12.21 16.63 -2.18
N CYS A 63 -12.64 15.38 -2.27
CA CYS A 63 -13.92 14.92 -1.72
C CYS A 63 -14.01 15.01 -0.20
N THR A 64 -12.90 14.81 0.52
CA THR A 64 -12.84 14.91 1.99
C THR A 64 -12.55 16.32 2.51
N GLY A 65 -12.35 17.30 1.60
CA GLY A 65 -12.00 18.67 1.96
C GLY A 65 -10.67 18.77 2.71
N ALA A 66 -9.70 17.91 2.35
CA ALA A 66 -8.37 17.83 2.97
C ALA A 66 -8.37 17.64 4.49
N ARG A 67 -9.41 17.01 5.06
CA ARG A 67 -9.51 16.76 6.51
C ARG A 67 -8.87 15.45 6.95
N VAL A 68 -8.70 14.51 6.03
CA VAL A 68 -8.21 13.16 6.32
C VAL A 68 -6.97 12.88 5.47
N PRO A 69 -5.77 12.79 6.08
CA PRO A 69 -4.52 12.58 5.35
C PRO A 69 -4.35 11.09 5.00
N VAL A 70 -4.93 10.64 3.89
CA VAL A 70 -4.84 9.25 3.43
C VAL A 70 -4.37 9.19 1.97
N TYR A 71 -3.51 8.22 1.70
CA TYR A 71 -3.05 7.85 0.36
C TYR A 71 -3.72 6.54 -0.08
N LEU A 72 -4.15 6.47 -1.35
CA LEU A 72 -4.81 5.31 -1.91
C LEU A 72 -3.80 4.43 -2.65
N GLY A 73 -3.25 3.42 -1.99
CA GLY A 73 -2.38 2.42 -2.60
C GLY A 73 -3.15 1.20 -3.15
N SER A 74 -2.41 0.29 -3.79
CA SER A 74 -2.96 -1.01 -4.22
C SER A 74 -3.33 -1.88 -3.02
N SER A 75 -4.51 -2.50 -3.03
CA SER A 75 -4.98 -3.35 -1.93
C SER A 75 -4.59 -4.80 -2.13
N PHE A 76 -3.79 -5.32 -1.20
CA PHE A 76 -3.32 -6.70 -1.20
C PHE A 76 -4.43 -7.74 -1.05
N ALA A 77 -5.57 -7.36 -0.46
CA ALA A 77 -6.73 -8.24 -0.31
C ALA A 77 -7.31 -8.70 -1.67
N TYR A 78 -7.02 -7.97 -2.75
CA TYR A 78 -7.51 -8.28 -4.09
C TYR A 78 -6.55 -9.11 -4.95
N ILE A 79 -5.33 -9.44 -4.50
CA ILE A 79 -4.36 -10.18 -5.31
C ILE A 79 -4.96 -11.51 -5.79
N ALA A 80 -5.54 -12.30 -4.88
CA ALA A 80 -6.14 -13.59 -5.21
C ALA A 80 -7.33 -13.43 -6.18
N ALA A 81 -8.20 -12.45 -5.96
CA ALA A 81 -9.37 -12.20 -6.80
C ALA A 81 -9.00 -11.68 -8.21
N ILE A 82 -7.95 -10.85 -8.31
CA ILE A 82 -7.42 -10.39 -9.60
C ILE A 82 -6.80 -11.57 -10.33
N GLY A 83 -6.01 -12.40 -9.66
CA GLY A 83 -5.41 -13.60 -10.25
C GLY A 83 -6.45 -14.57 -10.81
N THR A 84 -7.54 -14.82 -10.06
CA THR A 84 -8.63 -15.68 -10.55
C THR A 84 -9.41 -15.05 -11.69
N ALA A 85 -9.63 -13.73 -11.68
CA ALA A 85 -10.32 -13.02 -12.76
C ALA A 85 -9.48 -12.96 -14.04
N LEU A 86 -8.15 -12.84 -13.94
CA LEU A 86 -7.25 -12.90 -15.09
C LEU A 86 -7.20 -14.31 -15.68
N GLY A 87 -7.27 -15.36 -14.84
CA GLY A 87 -7.30 -16.76 -15.27
C GLY A 87 -5.97 -17.25 -15.86
N ALA A 88 -4.90 -16.46 -15.73
CA ALA A 88 -3.55 -16.76 -16.19
C ALA A 88 -2.54 -16.23 -15.16
N SER A 89 -1.42 -16.93 -15.01
CA SER A 89 -0.35 -16.49 -14.13
C SER A 89 0.64 -15.61 -14.90
N PRO A 90 1.19 -14.52 -14.32
CA PRO A 90 2.25 -13.74 -14.96
C PRO A 90 3.52 -14.54 -15.30
N SER A 91 3.66 -15.74 -14.74
CA SER A 91 4.73 -16.69 -15.04
C SER A 91 4.49 -17.53 -16.31
N ASP A 92 3.31 -17.44 -16.94
CA ASP A 92 2.98 -18.19 -18.15
C ASP A 92 3.51 -17.47 -19.41
N ALA A 93 4.11 -18.21 -20.34
CA ALA A 93 4.66 -17.67 -21.59
C ALA A 93 3.60 -16.95 -22.46
N ASP A 94 2.34 -17.37 -22.34
CA ASP A 94 1.20 -16.79 -23.09
C ASP A 94 0.37 -15.82 -22.24
N PHE A 95 0.90 -15.28 -21.14
CA PHE A 95 0.13 -14.43 -20.21
C PHE A 95 -0.58 -13.29 -20.93
N ALA A 96 0.07 -12.63 -21.90
CA ALA A 96 -0.52 -11.51 -22.63
C ALA A 96 -1.74 -11.91 -23.48
N GLU A 97 -1.84 -13.17 -23.94
CA GLU A 97 -2.98 -13.66 -24.73
C GLU A 97 -4.04 -14.34 -23.88
N LYS A 98 -3.65 -15.03 -22.80
CA LYS A 98 -4.58 -15.77 -21.92
C LYS A 98 -5.18 -14.91 -20.81
N ALA A 99 -4.54 -13.82 -20.42
CA ALA A 99 -5.00 -12.97 -19.34
C ALA A 99 -6.27 -12.20 -19.75
N ASN A 100 -7.34 -12.45 -19.01
CA ASN A 100 -8.62 -11.77 -19.19
C ASN A 100 -8.61 -10.40 -18.49
N PHE A 101 -7.83 -9.44 -19.02
CA PHE A 101 -7.74 -8.09 -18.47
C PHE A 101 -9.09 -7.39 -18.36
N ALA A 102 -10.00 -7.65 -19.31
CA ALA A 102 -11.36 -7.12 -19.28
C ALA A 102 -12.17 -7.63 -18.08
N ALA A 103 -12.02 -8.91 -17.72
CA ALA A 103 -12.70 -9.50 -16.56
C ALA A 103 -12.16 -8.90 -15.25
N ALA A 104 -10.83 -8.78 -15.13
CA ALA A 104 -10.21 -8.13 -13.98
C ALA A 104 -10.63 -6.66 -13.83
N ALA A 105 -10.60 -5.88 -14.91
CA ALA A 105 -10.99 -4.47 -14.91
C ALA A 105 -12.47 -4.27 -14.55
N THR A 106 -13.36 -5.11 -15.11
CA THR A 106 -14.80 -5.07 -14.81
C THR A 106 -15.06 -5.45 -13.36
N GLY A 107 -14.37 -6.48 -12.83
CA GLY A 107 -14.46 -6.87 -11.42
C GLY A 107 -14.02 -5.74 -10.48
N LEU A 108 -12.90 -5.08 -10.77
CA LEU A 108 -12.41 -3.91 -10.02
C LEU A 108 -13.40 -2.74 -10.07
N MET A 109 -14.01 -2.49 -11.23
CA MET A 109 -15.05 -1.47 -11.39
C MET A 109 -16.30 -1.79 -10.54
N CYS A 110 -16.75 -3.04 -10.55
CA CYS A 110 -17.86 -3.51 -9.72
C CYS A 110 -17.57 -3.35 -8.23
N ILE A 111 -16.34 -3.64 -7.77
CA ILE A 111 -15.93 -3.41 -6.38
C ILE A 111 -16.05 -1.92 -6.01
N GLY A 112 -15.60 -1.02 -6.89
CA GLY A 112 -15.76 0.42 -6.70
C GLY A 112 -17.23 0.85 -6.58
N LEU A 113 -18.12 0.24 -7.38
CA LEU A 113 -19.56 0.49 -7.29
C LEU A 113 -20.15 -0.01 -5.96
N VAL A 114 -19.72 -1.19 -5.49
CA VAL A 114 -20.12 -1.70 -4.16
C VAL A 114 -19.70 -0.73 -3.06
N TYR A 115 -18.48 -0.17 -3.12
CA TYR A 115 -18.04 0.85 -2.15
C TYR A 115 -18.91 2.10 -2.19
N LEU A 116 -19.35 2.54 -3.37
CA LEU A 116 -20.25 3.68 -3.52
C LEU A 116 -21.62 3.39 -2.90
N VAL A 117 -22.17 2.19 -3.13
CA VAL A 117 -23.44 1.74 -2.52
C VAL A 117 -23.33 1.68 -1.01
N VAL A 118 -22.26 1.07 -0.47
CA VAL A 118 -22.03 1.00 0.97
C VAL A 118 -21.87 2.40 1.57
N SER A 119 -21.15 3.31 0.89
CA SER A 119 -21.02 4.71 1.31
C SER A 119 -22.37 5.43 1.38
N LEU A 120 -23.26 5.22 0.41
CA LEU A 120 -24.63 5.74 0.43
C LEU A 120 -25.44 5.18 1.61
N ILE A 121 -25.34 3.88 1.89
CA ILE A 121 -26.02 3.26 3.03
C ILE A 121 -25.53 3.88 4.35
N ILE A 122 -24.22 4.07 4.50
CA ILE A 122 -23.64 4.72 5.69
C ILE A 122 -24.16 6.16 5.82
N LYS A 123 -24.30 6.88 4.71
CA LYS A 123 -24.85 8.25 4.72
C LYS A 123 -26.32 8.30 5.17
N LEU A 124 -27.12 7.29 4.85
CA LEU A 124 -28.56 7.24 5.16
C LEU A 124 -28.86 6.66 6.56
N VAL A 125 -28.23 5.54 6.91
CA VAL A 125 -28.51 4.76 8.13
C VAL A 125 -27.56 5.10 9.28
N GLY A 126 -26.43 5.76 8.98
CA GLY A 126 -25.35 6.00 9.93
C GLY A 126 -24.32 4.87 9.96
N LYS A 127 -23.27 5.04 10.77
CA LYS A 127 -22.10 4.13 10.83
C LYS A 127 -22.17 3.04 11.91
N GLU A 128 -23.17 3.07 12.79
CA GLU A 128 -23.21 2.19 13.98
C GLU A 128 -23.30 0.71 13.63
N TRP A 129 -24.09 0.36 12.60
CA TRP A 129 -24.19 -1.03 12.13
C TRP A 129 -22.83 -1.55 11.66
N LEU A 130 -22.04 -0.72 10.99
CA LEU A 130 -20.70 -1.09 10.50
C LEU A 130 -19.74 -1.31 11.66
N SER A 131 -19.79 -0.48 12.71
CA SER A 131 -18.97 -0.69 13.91
C SER A 131 -19.34 -1.95 14.71
N LYS A 132 -20.58 -2.42 14.59
CA LYS A 132 -21.01 -3.70 15.20
C LYS A 132 -20.59 -4.90 14.37
N LEU A 133 -20.62 -4.78 13.03
CA LEU A 133 -20.17 -5.84 12.12
C LEU A 133 -18.64 -5.99 12.09
N LEU A 134 -17.92 -4.86 12.13
CA LEU A 134 -16.47 -4.80 12.05
C LEU A 134 -15.89 -4.14 13.31
N PRO A 135 -16.06 -4.75 14.49
CA PRO A 135 -15.46 -4.24 15.70
C PRO A 135 -13.92 -4.38 15.64
N PRO A 136 -13.16 -3.64 16.46
CA PRO A 136 -11.69 -3.68 16.42
C PRO A 136 -11.09 -5.08 16.57
N ILE A 137 -11.78 -5.96 17.31
CA ILE A 137 -11.38 -7.37 17.50
C ILE A 137 -11.46 -8.21 16.21
N VAL A 138 -12.18 -7.76 15.18
CA VAL A 138 -12.24 -8.39 13.85
C VAL A 138 -11.30 -7.69 12.87
N VAL A 139 -11.30 -6.36 12.87
CA VAL A 139 -10.51 -5.54 11.93
C VAL A 139 -9.01 -5.75 12.15
N GLY A 140 -8.54 -5.78 13.41
CA GLY A 140 -7.13 -5.98 13.74
C GLY A 140 -6.56 -7.29 13.19
N PRO A 141 -7.15 -8.46 13.54
CA PRO A 141 -6.73 -9.75 12.99
C PRO A 141 -6.84 -9.82 11.46
N MET A 142 -7.88 -9.23 10.85
CA MET A 142 -8.01 -9.20 9.39
C MET A 142 -6.82 -8.48 8.73
N ILE A 143 -6.43 -7.31 9.25
CA ILE A 143 -5.27 -6.57 8.76
C ILE A 143 -3.97 -7.37 8.97
N ALA A 144 -3.82 -8.01 10.14
CA ALA A 144 -2.64 -8.84 10.43
C ALA A 144 -2.51 -10.03 9.47
N VAL A 145 -3.62 -10.70 9.13
CA VAL A 145 -3.64 -11.82 8.18
C VAL A 145 -3.32 -11.35 6.77
N ILE A 146 -3.85 -10.20 6.34
CA ILE A 146 -3.51 -9.62 5.02
C ILE A 146 -2.01 -9.33 4.94
N GLY A 147 -1.41 -8.76 5.99
CA GLY A 147 0.02 -8.50 6.05
C GLY A 147 0.86 -9.78 6.08
N LEU A 148 0.47 -10.76 6.91
CA LEU A 148 1.17 -12.04 7.04
C LEU A 148 1.10 -12.87 5.75
N GLY A 149 -0.01 -12.79 5.01
CA GLY A 149 -0.18 -13.47 3.73
C GLY A 149 0.85 -13.05 2.66
N LEU A 150 1.47 -11.88 2.82
CA LEU A 150 2.49 -11.37 1.90
C LEU A 150 3.92 -11.64 2.36
N ALA A 151 4.10 -12.17 3.57
CA ALA A 151 5.42 -12.46 4.13
C ALA A 151 6.20 -13.44 3.23
N GLY A 152 5.51 -14.40 2.61
CA GLY A 152 6.09 -15.32 1.63
C GLY A 152 6.68 -14.58 0.42
N THR A 153 5.86 -13.76 -0.25
CA THR A 153 6.33 -12.92 -1.37
C THR A 153 7.47 -11.98 -0.99
N ALA A 154 7.45 -11.41 0.22
CA ALA A 154 8.55 -10.57 0.70
C ALA A 154 9.84 -11.38 0.91
N ALA A 155 9.75 -12.58 1.46
CA ALA A 155 10.87 -13.49 1.62
C ALA A 155 11.44 -13.96 0.27
N ASP A 156 10.58 -14.23 -0.71
CA ASP A 156 10.97 -14.58 -2.08
C ASP A 156 11.74 -13.43 -2.75
N MET A 157 11.23 -12.20 -2.63
CA MET A 157 11.89 -11.00 -3.18
C MET A 157 13.22 -10.68 -2.48
N ALA A 158 13.35 -11.04 -1.20
CA ALA A 158 14.60 -10.92 -0.44
C ALA A 158 15.60 -12.07 -0.71
N GLY A 159 15.22 -13.07 -1.51
CA GLY A 159 16.08 -14.21 -1.87
C GLY A 159 16.20 -15.30 -0.80
N LEU A 160 15.32 -15.31 0.22
CA LEU A 160 15.37 -16.27 1.34
C LEU A 160 14.87 -17.68 0.97
N ASN A 161 14.02 -17.81 -0.05
CA ASN A 161 13.39 -19.08 -0.44
C ASN A 161 13.98 -19.69 -1.73
N GLN A 162 14.99 -19.07 -2.34
CA GLN A 162 15.61 -19.59 -3.56
C GLN A 162 16.76 -20.55 -3.22
N VAL A 163 16.43 -21.83 -2.96
CA VAL A 163 17.41 -22.86 -2.56
C VAL A 163 18.41 -23.18 -3.68
N ASP A 164 18.02 -23.07 -4.95
CA ASP A 164 18.86 -23.44 -6.11
C ASP A 164 19.67 -22.28 -6.73
N SER A 165 19.33 -21.02 -6.39
CA SER A 165 19.95 -19.81 -6.95
C SER A 165 20.15 -18.75 -5.88
N MET A 166 20.58 -19.18 -4.69
CA MET A 166 20.78 -18.28 -3.56
C MET A 166 21.96 -17.34 -3.83
N ASN A 167 21.66 -16.11 -4.24
CA ASN A 167 22.67 -15.06 -4.30
C ASN A 167 22.85 -14.46 -2.90
N PRO A 168 23.97 -14.72 -2.21
CA PRO A 168 24.19 -14.19 -0.85
C PRO A 168 24.17 -12.66 -0.83
N GLN A 169 24.46 -11.99 -1.97
CA GLN A 169 24.43 -10.53 -2.06
C GLN A 169 23.01 -9.98 -1.86
N THR A 170 21.99 -10.62 -2.45
CA THR A 170 20.60 -10.16 -2.34
C THR A 170 20.08 -10.24 -0.91
N ILE A 171 20.42 -11.32 -0.20
CA ILE A 171 20.04 -11.51 1.21
C ILE A 171 20.74 -10.47 2.09
N ILE A 172 22.03 -10.22 1.86
CA ILE A 172 22.79 -9.23 2.62
C ILE A 172 22.21 -7.82 2.40
N ILE A 173 21.91 -7.44 1.15
CA ILE A 173 21.31 -6.14 0.83
C ILE A 173 19.93 -6.01 1.49
N ALA A 174 19.08 -7.03 1.38
CA ALA A 174 17.75 -7.01 1.99
C ALA A 174 17.82 -6.89 3.52
N LEU A 175 18.75 -7.61 4.16
CA LEU A 175 18.96 -7.57 5.60
C LEU A 175 19.50 -6.20 6.06
N ILE A 176 20.46 -5.62 5.34
CA ILE A 176 21.02 -4.29 5.61
C ILE A 176 19.93 -3.23 5.45
N ALA A 177 19.16 -3.26 4.36
CA ALA A 177 18.05 -2.33 4.13
C ALA A 177 16.98 -2.44 5.23
N MET A 178 16.55 -3.65 5.59
CA MET A 178 15.55 -3.87 6.63
C MET A 178 16.05 -3.41 8.02
N LEU A 179 17.25 -3.82 8.41
CA LEU A 179 17.83 -3.46 9.72
C LEU A 179 18.11 -1.96 9.81
N SER A 180 18.64 -1.34 8.76
CA SER A 180 18.90 0.10 8.74
C SER A 180 17.58 0.89 8.83
N THR A 181 16.53 0.52 8.09
CA THR A 181 15.20 1.15 8.23
C THR A 181 14.66 0.98 9.65
N ALA A 182 14.74 -0.23 10.23
CA ALA A 182 14.23 -0.50 11.58
C ALA A 182 15.00 0.29 12.66
N LEU A 183 16.33 0.32 12.59
CA LEU A 183 17.19 1.05 13.52
C LEU A 183 16.95 2.56 13.43
N ILE A 184 16.80 3.10 12.21
CA ILE A 184 16.51 4.53 12.02
C ILE A 184 15.10 4.86 12.53
N ALA A 185 14.11 4.00 12.28
CA ALA A 185 12.75 4.21 12.77
C ALA A 185 12.67 4.25 14.31
N VAL A 186 13.45 3.41 15.00
CA VAL A 186 13.42 3.29 16.47
C VAL A 186 14.36 4.28 17.16
N HIS A 187 15.60 4.42 16.68
CA HIS A 187 16.69 5.07 17.40
C HIS A 187 17.05 6.47 16.89
N ALA A 188 16.65 6.83 15.66
CA ALA A 188 16.99 8.15 15.13
C ALA A 188 16.21 9.27 15.83
N LYS A 189 16.83 10.45 15.92
CA LYS A 189 16.23 11.68 16.45
C LYS A 189 16.19 12.74 15.35
N GLY A 190 15.17 13.60 15.38
CA GLY A 190 15.00 14.68 14.40
C GLY A 190 14.55 14.20 13.03
N PHE A 191 15.14 14.73 11.97
CA PHE A 191 14.71 14.52 10.58
C PHE A 191 14.79 13.06 10.11
N PHE A 192 15.79 12.30 10.55
CA PHE A 192 15.95 10.89 10.16
C PHE A 192 14.85 9.98 10.71
N LYS A 193 14.23 10.31 11.85
CA LYS A 193 13.06 9.59 12.36
C LYS A 193 11.83 9.81 11.50
N ILE A 194 11.77 10.95 10.82
CA ILE A 194 10.68 11.28 9.91
C ILE A 194 10.83 10.40 8.67
N VAL A 195 12.04 10.14 8.15
CA VAL A 195 12.31 9.51 6.83
C VAL A 195 13.01 8.13 6.86
N PRO A 196 12.59 7.14 7.68
CA PRO A 196 13.36 5.91 7.88
C PRO A 196 13.43 5.00 6.64
N ILE A 197 12.39 5.00 5.81
CA ILE A 197 12.32 4.13 4.62
C ILE A 197 13.29 4.59 3.53
N ILE A 198 13.31 5.88 3.18
CA ILE A 198 14.28 6.40 2.19
C ILE A 198 15.71 6.18 2.70
N SER A 199 15.97 6.46 3.98
CA SER A 199 17.32 6.27 4.52
C SER A 199 17.77 4.81 4.46
N GLY A 200 16.89 3.84 4.72
CA GLY A 200 17.27 2.43 4.58
C GLY A 200 17.45 1.99 3.14
N ILE A 201 16.62 2.47 2.20
CA ILE A 201 16.80 2.23 0.76
C ILE A 201 18.12 2.83 0.24
N GLY A 202 18.56 3.96 0.78
CA GLY A 202 19.83 4.57 0.39
C GLY A 202 21.08 3.89 1.00
N ILE A 203 20.93 3.13 2.08
CA ILE A 203 22.02 2.43 2.76
C ILE A 203 22.20 1.01 2.21
N GLY A 204 21.10 0.32 1.89
CA GLY A 204 21.12 -0.99 1.24
C GLY A 204 21.49 -0.90 -0.23
#